data_AF-A0A7D7VRA6-F1
#
_entry.id   AF-A0A7D7VRA6-F1
#
_cell.length_a   1.000
_cell.length_b   1.000
_cell.length_c   1.000
_cell.angle_alpha   90.00
_cell.angle_beta   90.00
_cell.angle_gamma   90.00
#
_symmetry.space_group_name_H-M   'P 1'
#
loop_
_entity.id
_entity.type
_entity.pdbx_description
1 polymer ?
#
loop_
_entity_poly.entity_id
_entity_poly.type
_entity_poly.pdbx_seq_one_letter_code
_entity_poly.pdbx_strand_id
1 'polypeptide(L)'
;MNILDTSNTNNYKYTTKHLELHILGGIRTNKLESLRVTISIQKPKQHNVLRQSIDLYNDNQVEKFVRRCAERLEIGTSVVRKVLQELTHELQNYRFLLLDKQAEAYKPYTKELTAKEIAESEEFLRQGNLLERTNKYISESGVIGEDVNRLLMYLIFTSRKTNNPLHCISLGSSGTGKTHLQSSIAALMPEEDIIEVTTLSANALYYFAKTELSHRIIMIEDLDGVQKVLYTIREFASKKWIKKRVVHKDKNGESKTIPLEVQGPVCFAGATTQETIYEDNANRSFLLYIDESQKQDKRIMDYQRLVIAGKVDESLQHTAKSLLQNIQRVLKPIKVINPYAEYLELPQSVFKPRRTNAHYLRFISAITFYKQYQREHKVNKETGEEYIETEIEDIKEANELIIEVLLRKSDTLTGACRNHLENLKHT
;
A
#
# COMPACT_ATOMS: atom_id res chain seq x y z
N MET A 1 25.33 24.41 30.82
CA MET A 1 23.99 23.87 30.53
C MET A 1 23.95 22.45 31.05
N ASN A 2 22.94 22.10 31.84
CA ASN A 2 22.73 20.70 32.24
C ASN A 2 22.06 20.00 31.04
N ILE A 3 22.64 18.92 30.52
CA ILE A 3 22.14 18.22 29.33
C ILE A 3 21.47 16.92 29.78
N LEU A 4 20.30 16.63 29.22
CA LEU A 4 19.64 15.33 29.35
C LEU A 4 20.36 14.30 28.47
N ASP A 5 20.98 13.31 29.09
CA ASP A 5 21.59 12.17 28.40
C ASP A 5 20.54 11.09 28.15
N THR A 6 20.25 10.86 26.86
CA THR A 6 19.26 9.90 26.37
C THR A 6 19.90 8.72 25.62
N SER A 7 21.21 8.53 25.73
CA SER A 7 21.95 7.44 25.08
C SER A 7 21.43 6.04 25.43
N ASN A 8 20.94 5.86 26.66
CA ASN A 8 20.26 4.65 27.11
C ASN A 8 18.74 4.82 27.09
N THR A 9 18.07 4.13 26.17
CA THR A 9 16.60 4.17 25.98
C THR A 9 15.80 3.74 27.21
N ASN A 10 16.40 2.97 28.12
CA ASN A 10 15.75 2.48 29.34
C ASN A 10 16.10 3.31 30.58
N ASN A 11 17.02 4.29 30.48
CA ASN A 11 17.47 5.09 31.60
C ASN A 11 18.02 6.46 31.14
N TYR A 12 17.19 7.50 31.12
CA TYR A 12 17.67 8.85 30.81
C TYR A 12 18.29 9.49 32.04
N LYS A 13 19.45 10.13 31.88
CA LYS A 13 20.19 10.74 32.98
C LYS A 13 20.18 12.25 32.87
N TYR A 14 19.86 12.92 33.97
CA TYR A 14 19.91 14.38 34.06
C TYR A 14 20.64 14.76 35.34
N THR A 15 21.84 15.33 35.19
CA THR A 15 22.70 15.69 36.33
C THR A 15 22.83 17.20 36.42
N THR A 16 22.61 17.73 37.61
CA THR A 16 22.78 19.14 37.95
C THR A 16 23.84 19.27 39.05
N LYS A 17 24.19 20.51 39.41
CA LYS A 17 25.10 20.77 40.56
C LYS A 17 24.60 20.15 41.88
N HIS A 18 23.29 20.01 42.05
CA HIS A 18 22.69 19.66 43.34
C HIS A 18 22.01 18.29 43.35
N LEU A 19 21.58 17.79 42.19
CA LEU A 19 20.75 16.59 42.06
C LEU A 19 21.16 15.79 40.83
N GLU A 20 21.13 14.47 40.98
CA GLU A 20 21.25 13.48 39.92
C GLU A 20 19.90 12.78 39.76
N LEU A 21 19.33 12.86 38.56
CA LEU A 21 18.01 12.32 38.22
C LEU A 21 18.14 11.27 37.12
N HIS A 22 17.34 10.22 37.26
CA HIS A 22 17.25 9.10 36.34
C HIS A 22 15.78 8.83 35.99
N ILE A 23 15.47 8.78 34.70
CA ILE A 23 14.14 8.41 34.19
C ILE A 23 14.16 6.95 33.78
N LEU A 24 13.57 6.10 34.63
CA LEU A 24 13.56 4.66 34.45
C LEU A 24 12.47 4.26 33.46
N GLY A 25 12.83 3.50 32.43
CA GLY A 25 11.92 3.01 31.38
C GLY A 25 11.56 4.05 30.30
N GLY A 26 12.30 5.17 30.25
CA GLY A 26 12.13 6.21 29.24
C GLY A 26 10.82 6.99 29.35
N ILE A 27 10.35 7.53 28.22
CA ILE A 27 9.10 8.31 28.12
C ILE A 27 8.17 7.71 27.07
N ARG A 28 6.86 7.85 27.29
CA ARG A 28 5.83 7.39 26.36
C ARG A 28 5.49 8.49 25.33
N THR A 29 5.35 8.12 24.07
CA THR A 29 4.97 9.04 22.97
C THR A 29 3.47 9.04 22.64
N ASN A 30 2.71 8.07 23.15
CA ASN A 30 1.30 7.85 22.78
C ASN A 30 0.27 8.74 23.49
N LYS A 31 0.62 9.39 24.61
CA LYS A 31 -0.32 10.19 25.42
C LYS A 31 0.25 11.58 25.73
N LEU A 32 0.01 12.53 24.84
CA LEU A 32 0.68 13.84 24.87
C LEU A 32 0.25 14.73 26.04
N GLU A 33 -0.96 14.54 26.58
CA GLU A 33 -1.49 15.29 27.73
C GLU A 33 -0.88 14.96 29.09
N SER A 34 -0.06 13.93 29.18
CA SER A 34 0.59 13.54 30.42
C SER A 34 2.07 13.29 30.18
N LEU A 35 2.88 13.46 31.20
CA LEU A 35 4.29 13.08 31.18
C LEU A 35 4.57 12.20 32.40
N ARG A 36 3.98 10.99 32.37
CA ARG A 36 4.19 9.98 33.41
C ARG A 36 5.54 9.31 33.24
N VAL A 37 6.36 9.44 34.28
CA VAL A 37 7.71 8.90 34.34
C VAL A 37 7.95 8.29 35.71
N THR A 38 8.92 7.37 35.79
CA THR A 38 9.45 6.90 37.08
C THR A 38 10.78 7.58 37.30
N ILE A 39 10.81 8.54 38.23
CA ILE A 39 11.99 9.34 38.54
C ILE A 39 12.71 8.71 39.71
N SER A 40 14.01 8.48 39.54
CA SER A 40 14.96 8.17 40.58
C SER A 40 15.84 9.40 40.81
N ILE A 41 15.85 9.95 42.03
CA ILE A 41 16.51 11.20 42.38
C ILE A 41 17.43 11.01 43.59
N GLN A 42 18.63 11.57 43.53
CA GLN A 42 19.62 11.53 44.60
C GLN A 42 20.51 12.79 44.59
N LYS A 43 21.22 13.04 45.69
CA LYS A 43 22.32 14.01 45.71
C LYS A 43 23.56 13.40 45.01
N PRO A 44 24.35 14.18 44.26
CA PRO A 44 25.59 13.69 43.66
C PRO A 44 26.52 13.09 44.73
N LYS A 45 27.11 11.93 44.43
CA LYS A 45 28.03 11.21 45.33
C LYS A 45 27.40 10.72 46.64
N GLN A 46 26.07 10.70 46.75
CA GLN A 46 25.33 10.13 47.88
C GLN A 46 24.44 8.97 47.41
N HIS A 47 24.23 7.98 48.28
CA HIS A 47 23.46 6.76 47.97
C HIS A 47 22.02 6.81 48.48
N ASN A 48 21.55 7.95 48.99
CA ASN A 48 20.16 8.09 49.41
C ASN A 48 19.28 8.36 48.17
N VAL A 49 18.69 7.29 47.63
CA VAL A 49 17.93 7.32 46.38
C VAL A 49 16.44 7.29 46.66
N LEU A 50 15.72 8.27 46.11
CA LEU A 50 14.27 8.31 46.14
C LEU A 50 13.72 7.93 44.77
N ARG A 51 12.79 6.98 44.72
CA ARG A 51 12.12 6.54 43.48
C ARG A 51 10.62 6.77 43.57
N GLN A 52 10.04 7.39 42.56
CA GLN A 52 8.60 7.61 42.50
C GLN A 52 8.11 7.70 41.06
N SER A 53 6.96 7.08 40.80
CA SER A 53 6.19 7.33 39.57
C SER A 53 5.37 8.60 39.75
N ILE A 54 5.50 9.53 38.81
CA ILE A 54 4.88 10.85 38.84
C ILE A 54 4.47 11.28 37.44
N ASP A 55 3.35 11.98 37.33
CA ASP A 55 3.01 12.76 36.15
C ASP A 55 3.59 14.18 36.28
N LEU A 56 4.62 14.49 35.51
CA LEU A 56 5.31 15.80 35.58
C LEU A 56 4.44 16.99 35.15
N TYR A 57 3.29 16.74 34.49
CA TYR A 57 2.32 17.80 34.16
C TYR A 57 1.29 18.04 35.27
N ASN A 58 1.28 17.21 36.32
CA ASN A 58 0.36 17.35 37.43
C ASN A 58 1.02 18.11 38.59
N ASP A 59 0.75 19.41 38.69
CA ASP A 59 1.34 20.30 39.70
C ASP A 59 1.17 19.78 41.13
N ASN A 60 0.00 19.26 41.49
CA ASN A 60 -0.25 18.68 42.81
C ASN A 60 0.68 17.48 43.13
N GLN A 61 0.96 16.63 42.14
CA GLN A 61 1.91 15.52 42.33
C GLN A 61 3.35 16.03 42.43
N VAL A 62 3.71 17.02 41.59
CA VAL A 62 5.04 17.65 41.59
C VAL A 62 5.32 18.33 42.91
N GLU A 63 4.38 19.09 43.47
CA GLU A 63 4.50 19.72 44.79
C GLU A 63 4.74 18.71 45.91
N LYS A 64 3.95 17.64 45.95
CA LYS A 64 4.11 16.57 46.95
C LYS A 64 5.47 15.90 46.82
N PHE A 65 5.94 15.69 45.59
CA PHE A 65 7.25 15.10 45.32
C PHE A 65 8.40 16.03 45.70
N VAL A 66 8.29 17.33 45.40
CA VAL A 66 9.26 18.37 45.79
C VAL A 66 9.44 18.40 47.30
N ARG A 67 8.35 18.44 48.07
CA ARG A 67 8.41 18.43 49.54
C ARG A 67 9.09 17.17 50.08
N ARG A 68 8.72 16.00 49.57
CA ARG A 68 9.31 14.72 49.96
C ARG A 68 10.80 14.63 49.64
N CYS A 69 11.22 15.14 48.49
CA CYS A 69 12.64 15.20 48.11
C CYS A 69 13.40 16.20 48.97
N ALA A 70 12.83 17.36 49.26
CA ALA A 70 13.44 18.39 50.11
C ALA A 70 13.71 17.87 51.53
N GLU A 71 12.74 17.16 52.12
CA GLU A 71 12.87 16.55 53.44
C GLU A 71 13.92 15.45 53.46
N ARG A 72 13.82 14.46 52.55
CA ARG A 72 14.69 13.27 52.59
C ARG A 72 16.10 13.50 52.10
N LEU A 73 16.26 14.42 51.15
CA LEU A 73 17.57 14.76 50.61
C LEU A 73 18.14 16.00 51.28
N GLU A 74 17.47 16.61 52.26
CA GLU A 74 17.94 17.83 52.96
C GLU A 74 18.39 18.92 51.97
N ILE A 75 17.46 19.33 51.10
CA ILE A 75 17.71 20.32 50.04
C ILE A 75 16.53 21.28 49.94
N GLY A 76 16.79 22.54 49.59
CA GLY A 76 15.75 23.55 49.45
C GLY A 76 14.69 23.16 48.40
N THR A 77 13.41 23.34 48.74
CA THR A 77 12.27 23.06 47.84
C THR A 77 12.34 23.86 46.54
N SER A 78 12.86 25.09 46.58
CA SER A 78 13.10 25.94 45.40
C SER A 78 14.08 25.31 44.42
N VAL A 79 15.13 24.64 44.92
CA VAL A 79 16.15 23.98 44.09
C VAL A 79 15.56 22.75 43.41
N VAL A 80 14.85 21.89 44.16
CA VAL A 80 14.19 20.70 43.59
C VAL A 80 13.16 21.10 42.54
N ARG A 81 12.32 22.11 42.83
CA ARG A 81 11.30 22.61 41.90
C ARG A 81 11.93 23.07 40.60
N LYS A 82 12.98 23.90 40.67
CA LYS A 82 13.68 24.40 39.50
C LYS A 82 14.25 23.26 38.65
N VAL A 83 14.91 22.29 39.29
CA VAL A 83 15.49 21.14 38.58
C VAL A 83 14.41 20.27 37.91
N LEU A 84 13.27 20.07 38.56
CA LEU A 84 12.15 19.32 37.95
C LEU A 84 11.49 20.08 36.79
N GLN A 85 11.42 21.42 36.85
CA GLN A 85 10.95 22.24 35.74
C GLN A 85 11.90 22.15 34.54
N GLU A 86 13.20 22.29 34.77
CA GLU A 86 14.23 22.14 33.73
C GLU A 86 14.19 20.73 33.11
N LEU A 87 14.13 19.68 33.94
CA LEU A 87 13.99 18.29 33.47
C LEU A 87 12.70 18.09 32.65
N THR A 88 11.58 18.68 33.07
CA THR A 88 10.32 18.57 32.33
C THR A 88 10.44 19.19 30.94
N HIS A 89 11.10 20.34 30.83
CA HIS A 89 11.36 20.99 29.55
C HIS A 89 12.26 20.14 28.64
N GLU A 90 13.36 19.59 29.17
CA GLU A 90 14.26 18.72 28.40
C GLU A 90 13.56 17.44 27.92
N LEU A 91 12.74 16.80 28.78
CA LEU A 91 11.96 15.63 28.41
C LEU A 91 10.90 15.94 27.36
N GLN A 92 10.31 17.15 27.38
CA GLN A 92 9.39 17.62 26.35
C GLN A 92 10.08 17.78 25.00
N ASN A 93 11.21 18.49 24.96
CA ASN A 93 12.00 18.68 23.74
C ASN A 93 12.42 17.34 23.14
N TYR A 94 12.88 16.42 23.99
CA TYR A 94 13.22 15.07 23.55
C TYR A 94 11.99 14.27 23.07
N ARG A 95 10.82 14.45 23.69
CA ARG A 95 9.58 13.81 23.21
C ARG A 95 9.17 14.30 21.83
N PHE A 96 9.33 15.59 21.54
CA PHE A 96 9.11 16.12 20.19
C PHE A 96 10.08 15.50 19.19
N LEU A 97 11.37 15.44 19.52
CA LEU A 97 12.36 14.78 18.66
C LEU A 97 12.03 13.29 18.40
N LEU A 98 11.52 12.56 19.39
CA LEU A 98 11.08 11.17 19.21
C LEU A 98 9.85 11.07 18.29
N LEU A 99 8.91 12.01 18.40
CA LEU A 99 7.74 12.07 17.52
C LEU A 99 8.14 12.41 16.08
N ASP A 100 9.07 13.34 15.89
CA ASP A 100 9.60 13.70 14.59
C ASP A 100 10.36 12.52 13.96
N LYS A 101 11.21 11.84 14.74
CA LYS A 101 11.89 10.61 14.30
C LYS A 101 10.91 9.48 13.96
N GLN A 102 9.83 9.32 14.74
CA GLN A 102 8.78 8.36 14.41
C GLN A 102 8.08 8.78 13.10
N ALA A 103 7.66 10.04 12.97
CA ALA A 103 7.03 10.55 11.77
C ALA A 103 7.92 10.41 10.53
N GLU A 104 9.24 10.61 10.68
CA GLU A 104 10.23 10.46 9.62
C GLU A 104 10.52 8.99 9.29
N ALA A 105 10.55 8.10 10.29
CA ALA A 105 10.65 6.66 10.07
C ALA A 105 9.40 6.07 9.38
N TYR A 106 8.24 6.72 9.54
CA TYR A 106 6.99 6.35 8.87
C TYR A 106 6.69 7.21 7.64
N LYS A 107 7.60 8.11 7.21
CA LYS A 107 7.43 8.79 5.92
C LYS A 107 7.51 7.74 4.81
N PRO A 108 6.57 7.74 3.84
CA PRO A 108 6.66 6.86 2.69
C PRO A 108 7.98 7.15 1.96
N TYR A 109 8.86 6.16 1.85
CA TYR A 109 9.99 6.24 0.95
C TYR A 109 9.46 6.49 -0.47
N THR A 110 10.01 7.47 -1.17
CA THR A 110 9.72 7.70 -2.59
C THR A 110 11.05 7.76 -3.31
N LYS A 111 11.24 6.90 -4.31
CA LYS A 111 12.47 6.91 -5.11
C LYS A 111 12.46 8.14 -6.01
N GLU A 112 13.42 9.03 -5.83
CA GLU A 112 13.67 10.10 -6.80
C GLU A 112 14.44 9.54 -8.00
N LEU A 113 13.87 9.70 -9.20
CA LEU A 113 14.50 9.24 -10.44
C LEU A 113 15.58 10.22 -10.90
N THR A 114 16.68 9.68 -11.41
CA THR A 114 17.70 10.47 -12.11
C THR A 114 17.17 10.94 -13.47
N ALA A 115 17.74 12.03 -14.01
CA ALA A 115 17.38 12.53 -15.34
C ALA A 115 17.56 11.46 -16.44
N LYS A 116 18.56 10.59 -16.30
CA LYS A 116 18.79 9.47 -17.20
C LYS A 116 17.65 8.43 -17.13
N GLU A 117 17.25 8.02 -15.93
CA GLU A 117 16.15 7.06 -15.76
C GLU A 117 14.81 7.61 -16.27
N ILE A 118 14.57 8.91 -16.09
CA ILE A 118 13.38 9.58 -16.64
C ILE A 118 13.42 9.51 -18.17
N ALA A 119 14.52 9.93 -18.79
CA ALA A 119 14.67 9.93 -20.24
C ALA A 119 14.52 8.52 -20.84
N GLU A 120 15.14 7.50 -20.23
CA GLU A 120 15.02 6.10 -20.67
C GLU A 120 13.57 5.59 -20.56
N SER A 121 12.86 5.94 -19.49
CA SER A 121 11.47 5.52 -19.27
C SER A 121 10.51 6.22 -20.23
N GLU A 122 10.67 7.53 -20.45
CA GLU A 122 9.87 8.29 -21.41
C GLU A 122 10.13 7.83 -22.86
N GLU A 123 11.39 7.58 -23.23
CA GLU A 123 11.74 7.04 -24.54
C GLU A 123 11.11 5.67 -24.77
N PHE A 124 11.14 4.79 -23.75
CA PHE A 124 10.45 3.51 -23.83
C PHE A 124 8.95 3.68 -24.09
N LEU A 125 8.30 4.61 -23.39
CA LEU A 125 6.87 4.88 -23.50
C LEU A 125 6.45 5.54 -24.83
N ARG A 126 7.36 6.26 -25.50
CA ARG A 126 7.09 6.90 -26.82
C ARG A 126 7.15 5.93 -28.00
N GLN A 127 7.85 4.81 -27.85
CA GLN A 127 8.04 3.83 -28.92
C GLN A 127 6.77 2.98 -29.17
N GLY A 128 6.46 2.71 -30.45
CA GLY A 128 5.32 1.88 -30.86
C GLY A 128 5.36 0.43 -30.35
N ASN A 129 4.27 -0.31 -30.54
CA ASN A 129 4.07 -1.67 -30.02
C ASN A 129 4.31 -1.75 -28.50
N LEU A 130 3.83 -0.75 -27.76
CA LEU A 130 4.17 -0.56 -26.35
C LEU A 130 3.78 -1.77 -25.49
N LEU A 131 2.60 -2.34 -25.71
CA LEU A 131 2.13 -3.48 -24.91
C LEU A 131 2.97 -4.73 -25.17
N GLU A 132 3.31 -5.03 -26.43
CA GLU A 132 4.19 -6.16 -26.77
C GLU A 132 5.57 -5.99 -26.15
N ARG A 133 6.16 -4.81 -26.26
CA ARG A 133 7.47 -4.49 -25.66
C ARG A 133 7.42 -4.58 -24.14
N THR A 134 6.37 -4.05 -23.52
CA THR A 134 6.14 -4.18 -22.06
C THR A 134 6.07 -5.65 -21.68
N ASN A 135 5.33 -6.46 -22.43
CA ASN A 135 5.18 -7.88 -22.16
C ASN A 135 6.50 -8.66 -22.29
N LYS A 136 7.34 -8.26 -23.26
CA LYS A 136 8.70 -8.78 -23.41
C LYS A 136 9.57 -8.45 -22.19
N TYR A 137 9.55 -7.21 -21.72
CA TYR A 137 10.29 -6.79 -20.52
C TYR A 137 9.76 -7.46 -19.25
N ILE A 138 8.46 -7.73 -19.15
CA ILE A 138 7.89 -8.56 -18.06
C ILE A 138 8.46 -9.98 -18.11
N SER A 139 8.66 -10.55 -19.31
CA SER A 139 9.32 -11.85 -19.44
C SER A 139 10.80 -11.78 -19.07
N GLU A 140 11.51 -10.75 -19.50
CA GLU A 140 12.93 -10.52 -19.23
C GLU A 140 13.21 -10.25 -17.75
N SER A 141 12.24 -9.68 -17.00
CA SER A 141 12.32 -9.54 -15.54
C SER A 141 12.12 -10.85 -14.77
N GLY A 142 11.82 -11.94 -15.48
CA GLY A 142 11.75 -13.29 -14.95
C GLY A 142 10.34 -13.85 -14.76
N VAL A 143 9.30 -13.16 -15.22
CA VAL A 143 7.91 -13.66 -15.16
C VAL A 143 7.60 -14.48 -16.42
N ILE A 144 7.69 -15.81 -16.33
CA ILE A 144 7.55 -16.70 -17.49
C ILE A 144 6.13 -17.24 -17.66
N GLY A 145 5.68 -17.24 -18.92
CA GLY A 145 4.35 -17.71 -19.32
C GLY A 145 3.25 -16.77 -18.84
N GLU A 146 2.00 -17.21 -18.82
CA GLU A 146 0.85 -16.34 -18.48
C GLU A 146 0.80 -15.07 -19.35
N ASP A 147 1.17 -15.19 -20.63
CA ASP A 147 1.54 -14.04 -21.47
C ASP A 147 0.44 -12.97 -21.56
N VAL A 148 -0.85 -13.38 -21.54
CA VAL A 148 -2.01 -12.48 -21.50
C VAL A 148 -2.27 -11.98 -20.08
N ASN A 149 -2.37 -12.90 -19.10
CA ASN A 149 -2.71 -12.57 -17.71
C ASN A 149 -1.70 -11.63 -17.06
N ARG A 150 -0.40 -11.81 -17.35
CA ARG A 150 0.68 -11.00 -16.76
C ARG A 150 0.63 -9.55 -17.26
N LEU A 151 0.35 -9.35 -18.55
CA LEU A 151 0.19 -8.02 -19.14
C LEU A 151 -1.12 -7.36 -18.69
N LEU A 152 -2.22 -8.11 -18.67
CA LEU A 152 -3.51 -7.65 -18.16
C LEU A 152 -3.40 -7.19 -16.70
N MET A 153 -2.75 -7.98 -15.84
CA MET A 153 -2.51 -7.62 -14.44
C MET A 153 -1.64 -6.37 -14.30
N TYR A 154 -0.56 -6.26 -15.10
CA TYR A 154 0.29 -5.07 -15.11
C TYR A 154 -0.48 -3.79 -15.45
N LEU A 155 -1.37 -3.84 -16.46
CA LEU A 155 -2.23 -2.72 -16.86
C LEU A 155 -3.29 -2.39 -15.79
N ILE A 156 -3.88 -3.41 -15.15
CA ILE A 156 -4.80 -3.22 -14.03
C ILE A 156 -4.09 -2.52 -12.87
N PHE A 157 -2.87 -2.93 -12.52
CA PHE A 157 -2.07 -2.29 -11.47
C PHE A 157 -1.69 -0.85 -11.84
N THR A 158 -1.39 -0.60 -13.10
CA THR A 158 -1.13 0.75 -13.64
C THR A 158 -2.33 1.68 -13.44
N SER A 159 -3.55 1.16 -13.55
CA SER A 159 -4.78 1.95 -13.38
C SER A 159 -4.94 2.57 -11.98
N ARG A 160 -4.16 2.17 -10.96
CA ARG A 160 -4.10 2.81 -9.62
C ARG A 160 -3.83 4.32 -9.69
N LYS A 161 -3.10 4.76 -10.72
CA LYS A 161 -2.77 6.18 -10.97
C LYS A 161 -3.93 6.97 -11.57
N THR A 162 -5.00 6.30 -11.97
CA THR A 162 -6.21 6.93 -12.52
C THR A 162 -7.25 7.18 -11.44
N ASN A 163 -8.27 7.98 -11.77
CA ASN A 163 -9.39 8.24 -10.86
C ASN A 163 -10.29 7.02 -10.62
N ASN A 164 -10.26 6.01 -11.49
CA ASN A 164 -11.15 4.84 -11.43
C ASN A 164 -10.31 3.55 -11.59
N PRO A 165 -9.55 3.17 -10.56
CA PRO A 165 -8.71 1.99 -10.63
C PRO A 165 -9.53 0.73 -10.86
N LEU A 166 -8.92 -0.20 -11.57
CA LEU A 166 -9.40 -1.55 -11.79
C LEU A 166 -8.87 -2.47 -10.68
N HIS A 167 -9.49 -3.63 -10.53
CA HIS A 167 -9.14 -4.62 -9.53
C HIS A 167 -9.07 -5.99 -10.19
N CYS A 168 -8.27 -6.91 -9.66
CA CYS A 168 -8.19 -8.27 -10.17
C CYS A 168 -8.20 -9.31 -9.06
N ILE A 169 -8.72 -10.50 -9.40
CA ILE A 169 -8.66 -11.68 -8.55
C ILE A 169 -8.11 -12.84 -9.37
N SER A 170 -7.04 -13.45 -8.90
CA SER A 170 -6.43 -14.63 -9.51
C SER A 170 -7.12 -15.89 -9.00
N LEU A 171 -7.56 -16.74 -9.93
CA LEU A 171 -8.32 -17.98 -9.74
C LEU A 171 -7.54 -19.18 -10.27
N GLY A 172 -7.62 -20.31 -9.57
CA GLY A 172 -6.91 -21.53 -9.92
C GLY A 172 -6.69 -22.45 -8.72
N SER A 173 -6.34 -23.69 -9.00
CA SER A 173 -6.12 -24.73 -7.98
C SER A 173 -4.95 -24.41 -7.06
N SER A 174 -4.87 -25.03 -5.88
CA SER A 174 -3.70 -24.83 -5.01
C SER A 174 -2.41 -25.26 -5.71
N GLY A 175 -1.34 -24.50 -5.54
CA GLY A 175 -0.04 -24.80 -6.16
C GLY A 175 0.14 -24.40 -7.63
N THR A 176 -0.88 -23.83 -8.29
CA THR A 176 -0.79 -23.48 -9.73
C THR A 176 -0.10 -22.15 -10.02
N GLY A 177 0.44 -21.47 -9.00
CA GLY A 177 1.22 -20.24 -9.22
C GLY A 177 0.44 -18.93 -9.18
N LYS A 178 -0.82 -18.90 -8.72
CA LYS A 178 -1.62 -17.66 -8.53
C LYS A 178 -0.86 -16.55 -7.79
N THR A 179 -0.41 -16.87 -6.57
CA THR A 179 0.31 -15.94 -5.69
C THR A 179 1.64 -15.55 -6.31
N HIS A 180 2.30 -16.49 -7.01
CA HIS A 180 3.54 -16.23 -7.71
C HIS A 180 3.35 -15.21 -8.84
N LEU A 181 2.34 -15.37 -9.71
CA LEU A 181 2.02 -14.41 -10.76
C LEU A 181 1.75 -13.01 -10.16
N GLN A 182 0.90 -12.94 -9.13
CA GLN A 182 0.54 -11.68 -8.50
C GLN A 182 1.74 -10.96 -7.87
N SER A 183 2.56 -11.69 -7.11
CA SER A 183 3.77 -11.15 -6.46
C SER A 183 4.83 -10.75 -7.48
N SER A 184 4.99 -11.54 -8.55
CA SER A 184 5.96 -11.26 -9.61
C SER A 184 5.61 -9.97 -10.36
N ILE A 185 4.33 -9.75 -10.69
CA ILE A 185 3.89 -8.52 -11.36
C ILE A 185 3.90 -7.33 -10.42
N ALA A 186 3.57 -7.52 -9.14
CA ALA A 186 3.68 -6.46 -8.14
C ALA A 186 5.12 -6.00 -7.91
N ALA A 187 6.10 -6.90 -8.00
CA ALA A 187 7.50 -6.54 -7.95
C ALA A 187 7.93 -5.61 -9.11
N LEU A 188 7.16 -5.55 -10.20
CA LEU A 188 7.39 -4.62 -11.33
C LEU A 188 6.76 -3.24 -11.10
N MET A 189 6.01 -3.08 -10.02
CA MET A 189 5.51 -1.79 -9.55
C MET A 189 6.51 -1.15 -8.58
N PRO A 190 6.46 0.18 -8.38
CA PRO A 190 7.24 0.85 -7.34
C PRO A 190 6.92 0.24 -5.98
N GLU A 191 7.93 -0.11 -5.19
CA GLU A 191 7.77 -0.75 -3.89
C GLU A 191 6.94 0.12 -2.93
N GLU A 192 7.08 1.44 -3.06
CA GLU A 192 6.31 2.44 -2.31
C GLU A 192 4.80 2.45 -2.60
N ASP A 193 4.39 1.86 -3.73
CA ASP A 193 2.99 1.77 -4.14
C ASP A 193 2.35 0.45 -3.71
N ILE A 194 3.12 -0.54 -3.25
CA ILE A 194 2.62 -1.87 -2.88
C ILE A 194 2.38 -1.96 -1.37
N ILE A 195 1.21 -2.46 -0.99
CA ILE A 195 0.88 -2.88 0.37
C ILE A 195 0.50 -4.35 0.32
N GLU A 196 1.41 -5.22 0.73
CA GLU A 196 1.19 -6.65 0.80
C GLU A 196 0.66 -7.06 2.17
N VAL A 197 -0.45 -7.80 2.20
CA VAL A 197 -1.12 -8.24 3.42
C VAL A 197 -1.53 -9.71 3.32
N THR A 198 -1.04 -10.51 4.26
CA THR A 198 -1.48 -11.91 4.42
C THR A 198 -2.81 -11.98 5.18
N THR A 199 -3.00 -11.13 6.20
CA THR A 199 -4.25 -11.04 6.97
C THR A 199 -4.58 -9.59 7.31
N LEU A 200 -5.86 -9.28 7.42
CA LEU A 200 -6.32 -7.93 7.72
C LEU A 200 -7.46 -7.97 8.73
N SER A 201 -7.32 -7.25 9.85
CA SER A 201 -8.42 -7.15 10.81
C SER A 201 -9.58 -6.34 10.23
N ALA A 202 -10.82 -6.61 10.66
CA ALA A 202 -12.02 -5.91 10.18
C ALA A 202 -11.94 -4.38 10.25
N ASN A 203 -11.08 -3.84 11.12
CA ASN A 203 -10.93 -2.41 11.31
C ASN A 203 -9.64 -1.81 10.73
N ALA A 204 -8.68 -2.62 10.29
CA ALA A 204 -7.35 -2.13 9.94
C ALA A 204 -7.39 -1.07 8.82
N LEU A 205 -8.24 -1.24 7.80
CA LEU A 205 -8.38 -0.26 6.71
C LEU A 205 -8.79 1.14 7.17
N TYR A 206 -9.43 1.29 8.33
CA TYR A 206 -9.87 2.59 8.84
C TYR A 206 -8.79 3.34 9.63
N TYR A 207 -7.68 2.69 9.97
CA TYR A 207 -6.61 3.29 10.79
C TYR A 207 -5.43 3.83 9.96
N PHE A 208 -5.45 3.64 8.65
CA PHE A 208 -4.54 4.35 7.73
C PHE A 208 -4.82 5.85 7.78
N ALA A 209 -3.78 6.66 7.55
CA ALA A 209 -3.99 8.10 7.36
C ALA A 209 -4.87 8.35 6.13
N LYS A 210 -5.55 9.51 6.11
CA LYS A 210 -6.65 9.80 5.20
C LYS A 210 -6.35 9.50 3.73
N THR A 211 -5.14 9.78 3.26
CA THR A 211 -4.73 9.59 1.85
C THR A 211 -3.59 8.58 1.71
N GLU A 212 -3.30 7.81 2.77
CA GLU A 212 -2.16 6.88 2.77
C GLU A 212 -2.31 5.75 1.75
N LEU A 213 -3.55 5.37 1.43
CA LEU A 213 -3.86 4.31 0.47
C LEU A 213 -4.08 4.85 -0.96
N SER A 214 -4.01 6.16 -1.16
CA SER A 214 -4.20 6.77 -2.49
C SER A 214 -3.08 6.35 -3.44
N HIS A 215 -3.46 5.91 -4.63
CA HIS A 215 -2.60 5.39 -5.70
C HIS A 215 -1.79 4.15 -5.34
N ARG A 216 -2.17 3.42 -4.27
CA ARG A 216 -1.52 2.17 -3.87
C ARG A 216 -2.26 0.93 -4.36
N ILE A 217 -1.54 -0.20 -4.38
CA ILE A 217 -2.08 -1.54 -4.63
C ILE A 217 -2.08 -2.28 -3.31
N ILE A 218 -3.26 -2.69 -2.85
CA ILE A 218 -3.40 -3.60 -1.72
C ILE A 218 -3.46 -5.02 -2.27
N MET A 219 -2.39 -5.76 -2.02
CA MET A 219 -2.27 -7.16 -2.37
C MET A 219 -2.66 -8.05 -1.21
N ILE A 220 -3.66 -8.89 -1.46
CA ILE A 220 -4.15 -9.87 -0.51
C ILE A 220 -3.69 -11.24 -1.00
N GLU A 221 -2.83 -11.88 -0.24
CA GLU A 221 -2.24 -13.17 -0.63
C GLU A 221 -3.31 -14.26 -0.81
N ASP A 222 -4.25 -14.32 0.14
CA ASP A 222 -5.40 -15.22 0.10
C ASP A 222 -6.67 -14.48 0.55
N LEU A 223 -7.65 -14.36 -0.35
CA LEU A 223 -8.94 -13.73 -0.06
C LEU A 223 -9.74 -14.49 1.01
N ASP A 224 -9.47 -15.78 1.19
CA ASP A 224 -10.15 -16.61 2.18
C ASP A 224 -9.76 -16.19 3.61
N GLY A 225 -8.53 -15.68 3.79
CA GLY A 225 -8.04 -15.13 5.06
C GLY A 225 -8.67 -13.80 5.46
N VAL A 226 -9.35 -13.10 4.54
CA VAL A 226 -9.90 -11.74 4.76
C VAL A 226 -11.40 -11.63 4.56
N GLN A 227 -12.14 -12.75 4.63
CA GLN A 227 -13.60 -12.77 4.41
C GLN A 227 -14.37 -11.69 5.21
N LYS A 228 -13.95 -11.44 6.45
CA LYS A 228 -14.54 -10.41 7.34
C LYS A 228 -14.35 -8.97 6.85
N VAL A 229 -13.39 -8.72 5.95
CA VAL A 229 -13.04 -7.40 5.42
C VAL A 229 -13.59 -7.18 4.00
N LEU A 230 -14.00 -8.24 3.30
CA LEU A 230 -14.45 -8.17 1.89
C LEU A 230 -15.52 -7.11 1.65
N TYR A 231 -16.46 -6.93 2.59
CA TYR A 231 -17.46 -5.86 2.50
C TYR A 231 -16.82 -4.46 2.47
N THR A 232 -15.85 -4.19 3.35
CA THR A 232 -15.14 -2.90 3.38
C THR A 232 -14.34 -2.69 2.10
N ILE A 233 -13.70 -3.74 1.58
CA ILE A 233 -12.98 -3.69 0.28
C ILE A 233 -13.95 -3.36 -0.85
N ARG A 234 -15.14 -3.97 -0.90
CA ARG A 234 -16.17 -3.66 -1.91
C ARG A 234 -16.62 -2.21 -1.87
N GLU A 235 -16.90 -1.71 -0.68
CA GLU A 235 -17.31 -0.32 -0.49
C GLU A 235 -16.19 0.63 -0.93
N PHE A 236 -14.95 0.31 -0.57
CA PHE A 236 -13.79 1.12 -0.95
C PHE A 236 -13.57 1.12 -2.47
N ALA A 237 -13.60 -0.05 -3.11
CA ALA A 237 -13.52 -0.19 -4.56
C ALA A 237 -14.60 0.62 -5.30
N SER A 238 -15.83 0.65 -4.76
CA SER A 238 -16.97 1.31 -5.40
C SER A 238 -16.99 2.83 -5.16
N LYS A 239 -16.75 3.26 -3.91
CA LYS A 239 -16.88 4.64 -3.47
C LYS A 239 -15.58 5.42 -3.51
N LYS A 240 -14.44 4.73 -3.53
CA LYS A 240 -13.07 5.30 -3.41
C LYS A 240 -12.82 5.98 -2.07
N TRP A 241 -13.67 5.74 -1.08
CA TRP A 241 -13.45 6.14 0.30
C TRP A 241 -14.23 5.20 1.23
N ILE A 242 -13.76 5.07 2.45
CA ILE A 242 -14.44 4.39 3.54
C ILE A 242 -14.42 5.26 4.79
N LYS A 243 -15.49 5.19 5.58
CA LYS A 243 -15.62 5.96 6.81
C LYS A 243 -16.24 5.11 7.89
N LYS A 244 -15.66 5.17 9.08
CA LYS A 244 -16.19 4.50 10.28
C LYS A 244 -16.19 5.47 11.44
N ARG A 245 -17.25 5.43 12.24
CA ARG A 245 -17.32 6.16 13.49
C ARG A 245 -16.89 5.22 14.61
N VAL A 246 -15.89 5.63 15.38
CA VAL A 246 -15.40 4.88 16.54
C VAL A 246 -15.54 5.72 17.79
N VAL A 247 -15.84 5.06 18.91
CA VAL A 247 -15.89 5.73 20.21
C VAL A 247 -14.47 5.91 20.71
N HIS A 248 -14.09 7.15 20.94
CA HIS A 248 -12.84 7.52 21.57
C HIS A 248 -13.16 8.14 22.93
N LYS A 249 -12.55 7.59 23.99
CA LYS A 249 -12.67 8.21 25.31
C LYS A 249 -11.70 9.38 25.37
N ASP A 250 -12.24 10.57 25.60
CA ASP A 250 -11.41 11.73 25.80
C ASP A 250 -10.72 11.70 27.17
N LYS A 251 -9.91 12.72 27.43
CA LYS A 251 -9.09 12.86 28.64
C LYS A 251 -9.94 12.91 29.92
N ASN A 252 -11.22 13.27 29.81
CA ASN A 252 -12.17 13.40 30.92
C ASN A 252 -12.98 12.11 31.14
N GLY A 253 -12.76 11.08 30.32
CA GLY A 253 -13.51 9.82 30.37
C GLY A 253 -14.86 9.89 29.63
N GLU A 254 -15.17 11.02 29.00
CA GLU A 254 -16.36 11.15 28.17
C GLU A 254 -16.15 10.44 26.84
N SER A 255 -17.17 9.69 26.42
CA SER A 255 -17.13 8.96 25.16
C SER A 255 -17.52 9.90 24.01
N LYS A 256 -16.55 10.25 23.16
CA LYS A 256 -16.76 11.04 21.94
C LYS A 256 -16.62 10.17 20.71
N THR A 257 -17.57 10.26 19.80
CA THR A 257 -17.55 9.51 18.54
C THR A 257 -16.74 10.28 17.50
N ILE A 258 -15.56 9.77 17.13
CA ILE A 258 -14.70 10.36 16.10
C ILE A 258 -14.86 9.62 14.76
N PRO A 259 -14.89 10.35 13.62
CA PRO A 259 -14.84 9.71 12.30
C PRO A 259 -13.40 9.34 11.95
N LEU A 260 -13.19 8.06 11.60
CA LEU A 260 -12.03 7.59 10.85
C LEU A 260 -12.42 7.55 9.37
N GLU A 261 -11.63 8.19 8.52
CA GLU A 261 -11.91 8.31 7.09
C GLU A 261 -10.64 8.04 6.30
N VAL A 262 -10.75 7.18 5.29
CA VAL A 262 -9.65 6.83 4.39
C VAL A 262 -10.15 6.95 2.96
N GLN A 263 -9.32 7.53 2.10
CA GLN A 263 -9.60 7.88 0.72
C GLN A 263 -8.66 7.15 -0.23
N GLY A 264 -9.15 6.88 -1.42
CA GLY A 264 -8.42 6.29 -2.54
C GLY A 264 -7.99 7.37 -3.54
N PRO A 265 -7.86 7.06 -4.83
CA PRO A 265 -8.13 5.75 -5.47
C PRO A 265 -7.15 4.66 -4.99
N VAL A 266 -7.60 3.41 -4.90
CA VAL A 266 -6.78 2.26 -4.49
C VAL A 266 -7.06 1.08 -5.42
N CYS A 267 -6.05 0.30 -5.78
CA CYS A 267 -6.21 -0.94 -6.54
C CYS A 267 -6.20 -2.14 -5.59
N PHE A 268 -7.15 -3.05 -5.70
CA PHE A 268 -7.16 -4.31 -4.96
C PHE A 268 -6.77 -5.46 -5.87
N ALA A 269 -5.89 -6.32 -5.36
CA ALA A 269 -5.49 -7.56 -6.00
C ALA A 269 -5.57 -8.69 -4.98
N GLY A 270 -6.10 -9.84 -5.36
CA GLY A 270 -6.08 -11.00 -4.49
C GLY A 270 -6.05 -12.33 -5.22
N ALA A 271 -5.69 -13.39 -4.52
CA ALA A 271 -5.82 -14.75 -5.03
C ALA A 271 -6.82 -15.54 -4.17
N THR A 272 -7.48 -16.54 -4.78
CA THR A 272 -8.30 -17.52 -4.05
C THR A 272 -8.31 -18.84 -4.79
N THR A 273 -8.47 -19.92 -4.04
CA THR A 273 -8.73 -21.26 -4.57
C THR A 273 -10.21 -21.56 -4.77
N GLN A 274 -11.10 -20.68 -4.30
CA GLN A 274 -12.54 -20.85 -4.45
C GLN A 274 -12.95 -20.51 -5.88
N GLU A 275 -13.48 -21.51 -6.61
CA GLU A 275 -14.06 -21.29 -7.93
C GLU A 275 -15.32 -20.41 -7.86
N THR A 276 -15.99 -20.38 -6.71
CA THR A 276 -17.17 -19.55 -6.42
C THR A 276 -16.83 -18.42 -5.46
N ILE A 277 -16.42 -17.29 -6.02
CA ILE A 277 -16.31 -16.05 -5.26
C ILE A 277 -17.72 -15.47 -5.05
N TYR A 278 -17.95 -14.79 -3.92
CA TYR A 278 -19.14 -13.95 -3.72
C TYR A 278 -19.40 -13.09 -4.96
N GLU A 279 -20.58 -13.25 -5.57
CA GLU A 279 -20.93 -12.68 -6.89
C GLU A 279 -20.63 -11.17 -6.97
N ASP A 280 -20.78 -10.47 -5.85
CA ASP A 280 -20.51 -9.05 -5.76
C ASP A 280 -19.03 -8.67 -5.84
N ASN A 281 -18.10 -9.51 -5.36
CA ASN A 281 -16.66 -9.28 -5.49
C ASN A 281 -16.19 -9.61 -6.92
N ALA A 282 -16.65 -10.74 -7.45
CA ALA A 282 -16.34 -11.22 -8.81
C ALA A 282 -16.75 -10.19 -9.87
N ASN A 283 -17.89 -9.54 -9.68
CA ASN A 283 -18.40 -8.54 -10.59
C ASN A 283 -17.71 -7.17 -10.52
N ARG A 284 -16.87 -6.91 -9.50
CA ARG A 284 -16.11 -5.65 -9.32
C ARG A 284 -14.62 -5.79 -9.64
N SER A 285 -14.19 -7.00 -10.03
CA SER A 285 -12.80 -7.31 -10.34
C SER A 285 -12.69 -8.05 -11.66
N PHE A 286 -11.56 -7.99 -12.33
CA PHE A 286 -11.20 -8.91 -13.41
C PHE A 286 -10.86 -10.27 -12.79
N LEU A 287 -11.43 -11.34 -13.34
CA LEU A 287 -11.16 -12.69 -12.88
C LEU A 287 -10.07 -13.29 -13.79
N LEU A 288 -8.88 -13.44 -13.25
CA LEU A 288 -7.72 -13.96 -13.98
C LEU A 288 -7.61 -15.45 -13.67
N TYR A 289 -7.89 -16.28 -14.65
CA TYR A 289 -7.78 -17.72 -14.49
C TYR A 289 -6.39 -18.15 -14.93
N ILE A 290 -5.66 -18.78 -14.02
CA ILE A 290 -4.33 -19.31 -14.28
C ILE A 290 -4.38 -20.41 -15.35
N ASP A 291 -3.38 -20.42 -16.21
CA ASP A 291 -3.16 -21.44 -17.24
C ASP A 291 -2.55 -22.69 -16.58
N GLU A 292 -3.39 -23.71 -16.37
CA GLU A 292 -3.01 -25.01 -15.81
C GLU A 292 -2.61 -26.02 -16.92
N SER A 293 -2.25 -25.55 -18.11
CA SER A 293 -1.86 -26.42 -19.22
C SER A 293 -0.45 -27.02 -19.03
N GLN A 294 -0.27 -28.25 -19.51
CA GLN A 294 1.04 -28.92 -19.49
C GLN A 294 2.13 -28.13 -20.24
N LYS A 295 1.75 -27.36 -21.27
CA LYS A 295 2.68 -26.50 -22.01
C LYS A 295 3.21 -25.38 -21.12
N GLN A 296 2.34 -24.76 -20.33
CA GLN A 296 2.68 -23.72 -19.38
C GLN A 296 3.57 -24.27 -18.27
N ASP A 297 3.19 -25.40 -17.66
CA ASP A 297 4.00 -26.08 -16.65
C ASP A 297 5.42 -26.39 -17.14
N LYS A 298 5.53 -26.92 -18.37
CA LYS A 298 6.84 -27.23 -18.96
C LYS A 298 7.70 -25.96 -19.12
N ARG A 299 7.12 -24.85 -19.59
CA ARG A 299 7.84 -23.56 -19.72
C ARG A 299 8.39 -23.09 -18.37
N ILE A 300 7.55 -23.15 -17.33
CA ILE A 300 7.94 -22.76 -15.97
C ILE A 300 9.07 -23.66 -15.45
N MET A 301 8.93 -24.98 -15.56
CA MET A 301 9.93 -25.94 -15.09
C MET A 301 11.25 -25.87 -15.88
N ASP A 302 11.20 -25.65 -17.19
CA ASP A 302 12.39 -25.43 -18.03
C ASP A 302 13.14 -24.17 -17.55
N TYR A 303 12.41 -23.09 -17.29
CA TYR A 303 13.01 -21.85 -16.81
C TYR A 303 13.62 -21.96 -15.41
N GLN A 304 12.92 -22.58 -14.46
CA GLN A 304 13.46 -22.84 -13.12
C GLN A 304 14.78 -23.62 -13.17
N ARG A 305 14.88 -24.60 -14.09
CA ARG A 305 16.13 -25.34 -14.34
C ARG A 305 17.23 -24.44 -14.90
N LEU A 306 16.91 -23.51 -15.79
CA LEU A 306 17.89 -22.54 -16.32
C LEU A 306 18.42 -21.60 -15.23
N VAL A 307 17.55 -21.12 -14.33
CA VAL A 307 17.94 -20.27 -13.19
C VAL A 307 18.90 -21.02 -12.29
N ILE A 308 18.55 -22.24 -11.85
CA ILE A 308 19.41 -23.06 -10.98
C ILE A 308 20.72 -23.43 -11.68
N ALA A 309 20.70 -23.61 -13.00
CA ALA A 309 21.89 -23.88 -13.80
C ALA A 309 22.78 -22.64 -14.03
N GLY A 310 22.43 -21.46 -13.51
CA GLY A 310 23.19 -20.22 -13.71
C GLY A 310 23.21 -19.73 -15.16
N LYS A 311 22.21 -20.14 -15.96
CA LYS A 311 22.10 -19.79 -17.39
C LYS A 311 21.23 -18.55 -17.63
N VAL A 312 20.72 -17.95 -16.57
CA VAL A 312 19.89 -16.75 -16.61
C VAL A 312 20.71 -15.58 -16.09
N ASP A 313 20.66 -14.47 -16.83
CA ASP A 313 21.35 -13.24 -16.46
C ASP A 313 20.50 -12.43 -15.47
N GLU A 314 20.88 -12.50 -14.19
CA GLU A 314 20.22 -11.74 -13.11
C GLU A 314 20.35 -10.23 -13.28
N SER A 315 21.42 -9.75 -13.93
CA SER A 315 21.62 -8.32 -14.20
C SER A 315 20.58 -7.81 -15.20
N LEU A 316 20.31 -8.57 -16.25
CA LEU A 316 19.25 -8.25 -17.21
C LEU A 316 17.87 -8.26 -16.55
N GLN A 317 17.58 -9.24 -15.69
CA GLN A 317 16.31 -9.29 -14.95
C GLN A 317 16.11 -8.05 -14.07
N HIS A 318 17.14 -7.69 -13.30
CA HIS A 318 17.10 -6.53 -12.43
C HIS A 318 16.94 -5.23 -13.25
N THR A 319 17.61 -5.12 -14.39
CA THR A 319 17.51 -3.96 -15.28
C THR A 319 16.11 -3.84 -15.86
N ALA A 320 15.53 -4.94 -16.37
CA ALA A 320 14.17 -4.96 -16.89
C ALA A 320 13.14 -4.61 -15.80
N LYS A 321 13.28 -5.19 -14.60
CA LYS A 321 12.46 -4.86 -13.43
C LYS A 321 12.54 -3.37 -13.09
N SER A 322 13.76 -2.83 -12.95
CA SER A 322 13.97 -1.42 -12.60
C SER A 322 13.39 -0.48 -13.66
N LEU A 323 13.52 -0.81 -14.94
CA LEU A 323 12.92 -0.01 -16.02
C LEU A 323 11.39 0.00 -15.91
N LEU A 324 10.75 -1.16 -15.72
CA LEU A 324 9.29 -1.24 -15.56
C LEU A 324 8.80 -0.47 -14.33
N GLN A 325 9.53 -0.51 -13.21
CA GLN A 325 9.22 0.29 -12.03
C GLN A 325 9.38 1.80 -12.29
N ASN A 326 10.42 2.19 -13.03
CA ASN A 326 10.67 3.59 -13.38
C ASN A 326 9.62 4.12 -14.37
N ILE A 327 9.20 3.31 -15.36
CA ILE A 327 8.05 3.57 -16.23
C ILE A 327 6.82 3.89 -15.40
N GLN A 328 6.52 3.05 -14.39
CA GLN A 328 5.39 3.31 -13.50
C GLN A 328 5.51 4.63 -12.77
N ARG A 329 6.71 5.08 -12.37
CA ARG A 329 6.93 6.36 -11.68
C ARG A 329 6.72 7.57 -12.59
N VAL A 330 7.16 7.52 -13.86
CA VAL A 330 7.05 8.67 -14.79
C VAL A 330 5.64 8.89 -15.35
N LEU A 331 4.73 7.92 -15.27
CA LEU A 331 3.33 8.11 -15.68
C LEU A 331 2.65 9.21 -14.84
N LYS A 332 2.05 10.19 -15.52
CA LYS A 332 1.37 11.31 -14.90
C LYS A 332 -0.14 11.09 -14.88
N PRO A 333 -0.85 11.51 -13.82
CA PRO A 333 -2.31 11.53 -13.82
C PRO A 333 -2.82 12.44 -14.94
N ILE A 334 -3.62 11.88 -15.84
CA ILE A 334 -4.23 12.61 -16.96
C ILE A 334 -5.65 12.08 -17.22
N LYS A 335 -6.54 12.95 -17.67
CA LYS A 335 -7.89 12.55 -18.04
C LYS A 335 -7.87 11.84 -19.39
N VAL A 336 -8.60 10.72 -19.46
CA VAL A 336 -8.78 9.98 -20.71
C VAL A 336 -10.21 10.17 -21.18
N ILE A 337 -10.38 10.57 -22.44
CA ILE A 337 -11.67 10.67 -23.11
C ILE A 337 -11.69 9.62 -24.22
N ASN A 338 -12.69 8.75 -24.22
CA ASN A 338 -12.87 7.79 -25.30
C ASN A 338 -13.93 8.30 -26.28
N PRO A 339 -13.56 8.87 -27.44
CA PRO A 339 -14.53 9.38 -28.43
C PRO A 339 -15.36 8.26 -29.07
N TYR A 340 -14.92 7.01 -28.96
CA TYR A 340 -15.60 5.86 -29.51
C TYR A 340 -16.57 5.19 -28.52
N ALA A 341 -16.63 5.65 -27.27
CA ALA A 341 -17.35 4.96 -26.19
C ALA A 341 -18.83 4.68 -26.50
N GLU A 342 -19.49 5.58 -27.23
CA GLU A 342 -20.91 5.45 -27.60
C GLU A 342 -21.16 4.38 -28.67
N TYR A 343 -20.13 3.96 -29.42
CA TYR A 343 -20.21 2.92 -30.45
C TYR A 343 -19.80 1.54 -29.94
N LEU A 344 -19.34 1.44 -28.69
CA LEU A 344 -18.84 0.22 -28.10
C LEU A 344 -19.97 -0.57 -27.43
N GLU A 345 -20.50 -1.55 -28.16
CA GLU A 345 -21.53 -2.46 -27.66
C GLU A 345 -20.96 -3.83 -27.29
N LEU A 346 -21.39 -4.35 -26.14
CA LEU A 346 -21.07 -5.72 -25.73
C LEU A 346 -22.05 -6.72 -26.36
N PRO A 347 -21.60 -7.94 -26.69
CA PRO A 347 -22.50 -9.01 -27.13
C PRO A 347 -23.60 -9.29 -26.10
N GLN A 348 -24.80 -9.64 -26.56
CA GLN A 348 -25.95 -9.95 -25.69
C GLN A 348 -25.70 -11.16 -24.76
N SER A 349 -24.77 -12.04 -25.13
CA SER A 349 -24.36 -13.20 -24.33
C SER A 349 -23.54 -12.84 -23.09
N VAL A 350 -23.11 -11.58 -22.93
CA VAL A 350 -22.29 -11.16 -21.81
C VAL A 350 -23.09 -11.10 -20.51
N PHE A 351 -22.60 -11.81 -19.49
CA PHE A 351 -23.22 -11.79 -18.17
C PHE A 351 -23.07 -10.41 -17.50
N LYS A 352 -24.17 -9.96 -16.86
CA LYS A 352 -24.28 -8.66 -16.14
C LYS A 352 -23.76 -7.48 -16.98
N PRO A 353 -24.38 -7.19 -18.14
CA PRO A 353 -23.83 -6.31 -19.17
C PRO A 353 -23.49 -4.91 -18.65
N ARG A 354 -24.24 -4.36 -17.68
CA ARG A 354 -23.96 -3.03 -17.11
C ARG A 354 -22.60 -2.92 -16.42
N ARG A 355 -22.24 -3.90 -15.58
CA ARG A 355 -20.95 -3.90 -14.86
C ARG A 355 -19.80 -4.22 -15.82
N THR A 356 -20.03 -5.18 -16.71
CA THR A 356 -19.05 -5.56 -17.73
C THR A 356 -18.74 -4.41 -18.68
N ASN A 357 -19.75 -3.63 -19.09
CA ASN A 357 -19.55 -2.44 -19.92
C ASN A 357 -18.66 -1.40 -19.23
N ALA A 358 -18.91 -1.13 -17.95
CA ALA A 358 -18.09 -0.20 -17.18
C ALA A 358 -16.63 -0.69 -17.06
N HIS A 359 -16.40 -1.99 -16.86
CA HIS A 359 -15.05 -2.55 -16.85
C HIS A 359 -14.37 -2.48 -18.21
N TYR A 360 -15.10 -2.78 -19.29
CA TYR A 360 -14.58 -2.73 -20.65
C TYR A 360 -14.09 -1.31 -21.00
N LEU A 361 -14.96 -0.31 -20.84
CA LEU A 361 -14.62 1.08 -21.10
C LEU A 361 -13.45 1.56 -20.23
N ARG A 362 -13.43 1.20 -18.94
CA ARG A 362 -12.35 1.55 -18.02
C ARG A 362 -11.03 0.88 -18.38
N PHE A 363 -11.06 -0.36 -18.90
CA PHE A 363 -9.85 -1.05 -19.32
C PHE A 363 -9.25 -0.43 -20.58
N ILE A 364 -10.09 -0.07 -21.55
CA ILE A 364 -9.65 0.75 -22.69
C ILE A 364 -8.99 2.04 -22.20
N SER A 365 -9.63 2.75 -21.27
CA SER A 365 -9.03 3.96 -20.69
C SER A 365 -7.71 3.71 -19.96
N ALA A 366 -7.52 2.54 -19.34
CA ALA A 366 -6.25 2.17 -18.70
C ALA A 366 -5.13 1.93 -19.72
N ILE A 367 -5.44 1.34 -20.89
CA ILE A 367 -4.49 1.19 -21.99
C ILE A 367 -4.12 2.56 -22.58
N THR A 368 -5.12 3.40 -22.88
CA THR A 368 -4.86 4.77 -23.37
C THR A 368 -4.03 5.56 -22.36
N PHE A 369 -4.32 5.44 -21.05
CA PHE A 369 -3.53 6.06 -19.98
C PHE A 369 -2.08 5.59 -19.96
N TYR A 370 -1.84 4.29 -20.17
CA TYR A 370 -0.49 3.74 -20.25
C TYR A 370 0.27 4.27 -21.46
N LYS A 371 -0.43 4.46 -22.58
CA LYS A 371 0.10 5.06 -23.83
C LYS A 371 0.14 6.58 -23.81
N GLN A 372 0.00 7.27 -22.67
CA GLN A 372 -0.10 8.75 -22.61
C GLN A 372 1.02 9.49 -23.37
N TYR A 373 2.25 8.96 -23.40
CA TYR A 373 3.39 9.57 -24.10
C TYR A 373 3.35 9.40 -25.63
N GLN A 374 2.41 8.63 -26.16
CA GLN A 374 2.16 8.41 -27.59
C GLN A 374 0.93 9.20 -28.09
N ARG A 375 0.24 9.89 -27.18
CA ARG A 375 -1.01 10.59 -27.47
C ARG A 375 -0.78 12.10 -27.54
N GLU A 376 -1.60 12.76 -28.34
CA GLU A 376 -1.65 14.22 -28.33
C GLU A 376 -2.33 14.70 -27.05
N HIS A 377 -1.65 15.55 -26.30
CA HIS A 377 -2.21 16.20 -25.12
C HIS A 377 -3.09 17.38 -25.55
N LYS A 378 -4.38 17.28 -25.25
CA LYS A 378 -5.39 18.29 -25.58
C LYS A 378 -5.83 19.01 -24.32
N VAL A 379 -6.24 20.27 -24.45
CA VAL A 379 -6.74 21.08 -23.34
C VAL A 379 -8.18 21.46 -23.62
N ASN A 380 -9.07 21.17 -22.67
CA ASN A 380 -10.45 21.60 -22.77
C ASN A 380 -10.52 23.14 -22.61
N LYS A 381 -11.03 23.84 -23.62
CA LYS A 381 -11.07 25.31 -23.66
C LYS A 381 -11.95 25.94 -22.58
N GLU A 382 -12.92 25.20 -22.02
CA GLU A 382 -13.85 25.69 -21.01
C GLU A 382 -13.33 25.44 -19.59
N THR A 383 -12.77 24.25 -19.34
CA THR A 383 -12.33 23.85 -17.99
C THR A 383 -10.83 24.05 -17.75
N GLY A 384 -10.03 24.19 -18.81
CA GLY A 384 -8.57 24.19 -18.74
C GLY A 384 -7.95 22.83 -18.40
N GLU A 385 -8.75 21.76 -18.34
CA GLU A 385 -8.30 20.42 -17.98
C GLU A 385 -7.60 19.74 -19.16
N GLU A 386 -6.40 19.21 -18.91
CA GLU A 386 -5.62 18.44 -19.89
C GLU A 386 -6.14 17.00 -19.99
N TYR A 387 -6.26 16.51 -21.22
CA TYR A 387 -6.76 15.18 -21.52
C TYR A 387 -6.09 14.57 -22.76
N ILE A 388 -6.14 13.25 -22.84
CA ILE A 388 -5.77 12.46 -24.01
C ILE A 388 -6.98 11.68 -24.53
N GLU A 389 -6.97 11.36 -25.81
CA GLU A 389 -8.05 10.61 -26.45
C GLU A 389 -7.65 9.16 -26.71
N THR A 390 -8.61 8.25 -26.55
CA THR A 390 -8.46 6.85 -26.95
C THR A 390 -8.39 6.73 -28.47
N GLU A 391 -7.45 5.92 -28.96
CA GLU A 391 -7.34 5.55 -30.37
C GLU A 391 -7.93 4.15 -30.63
N ILE A 392 -8.24 3.84 -31.90
CA ILE A 392 -8.80 2.53 -32.30
C ILE A 392 -7.86 1.37 -31.92
N GLU A 393 -6.55 1.59 -31.97
CA GLU A 393 -5.55 0.59 -31.56
C GLU A 393 -5.73 0.18 -30.10
N ASP A 394 -6.02 1.12 -29.19
CA ASP A 394 -6.23 0.84 -27.76
C ASP A 394 -7.43 -0.09 -27.55
N ILE A 395 -8.48 0.09 -28.36
CA ILE A 395 -9.70 -0.72 -28.32
C ILE A 395 -9.40 -2.13 -28.83
N LYS A 396 -8.60 -2.24 -29.90
CA LYS A 396 -8.17 -3.53 -30.45
C LYS A 396 -7.36 -4.32 -29.42
N GLU A 397 -6.35 -3.70 -28.84
CA GLU A 397 -5.51 -4.30 -27.78
C GLU A 397 -6.34 -4.67 -26.55
N ALA A 398 -7.29 -3.81 -26.15
CA ALA A 398 -8.20 -4.11 -25.05
C ALA A 398 -8.98 -5.39 -25.31
N ASN A 399 -9.57 -5.52 -26.51
CA ASN A 399 -10.33 -6.69 -26.91
C ASN A 399 -9.47 -7.96 -26.90
N GLU A 400 -8.26 -7.91 -27.46
CA GLU A 400 -7.33 -9.05 -27.47
C GLU A 400 -7.01 -9.55 -26.06
N LEU A 401 -6.85 -8.65 -25.08
CA LEU A 401 -6.49 -9.03 -23.71
C LEU A 401 -7.66 -9.50 -22.84
N ILE A 402 -8.88 -8.98 -23.05
CA ILE A 402 -9.99 -9.24 -22.14
C ILE A 402 -11.03 -10.23 -22.66
N ILE A 403 -11.00 -10.61 -23.94
CA ILE A 403 -11.98 -11.53 -24.53
C ILE A 403 -12.16 -12.78 -23.65
N GLU A 404 -11.06 -13.43 -23.26
CA GLU A 404 -11.15 -14.62 -22.42
C GLU A 404 -11.74 -14.33 -21.04
N VAL A 405 -11.34 -13.23 -20.41
CA VAL A 405 -11.83 -12.85 -19.07
C VAL A 405 -13.32 -12.48 -19.10
N LEU A 406 -13.79 -11.83 -20.16
CA LEU A 406 -15.20 -11.47 -20.33
C LEU A 406 -16.08 -12.68 -20.67
N LEU A 407 -15.58 -13.58 -21.53
CA LEU A 407 -16.30 -14.80 -21.90
C LEU A 407 -16.41 -15.74 -20.71
N ARG A 408 -15.33 -15.94 -19.94
CA ARG A 408 -15.36 -16.78 -18.74
C ARG A 408 -16.33 -16.29 -17.66
N LYS A 409 -16.51 -14.97 -17.51
CA LYS A 409 -17.56 -14.41 -16.63
C LYS A 409 -18.97 -14.76 -17.07
N SER A 410 -19.15 -15.02 -18.35
CA SER A 410 -20.44 -15.39 -18.94
C SER A 410 -20.68 -16.90 -18.92
N ASP A 411 -19.65 -17.65 -18.57
CA ASP A 411 -19.72 -19.08 -18.43
C ASP A 411 -20.38 -19.47 -17.11
N THR A 412 -21.35 -20.39 -17.17
CA THR A 412 -21.97 -20.97 -15.98
C THR A 412 -21.14 -22.13 -15.41
N LEU A 413 -20.20 -22.66 -16.19
CA LEU A 413 -19.28 -23.70 -15.75
C LEU A 413 -18.08 -23.07 -15.03
N THR A 414 -17.58 -23.76 -14.01
CA THR A 414 -16.30 -23.39 -13.40
C THR A 414 -15.15 -23.64 -14.39
N GLY A 415 -14.00 -23.02 -14.14
CA GLY A 415 -12.83 -23.14 -15.01
C GLY A 415 -12.42 -24.61 -15.22
N ALA A 416 -12.39 -25.40 -14.14
CA ALA A 416 -12.09 -26.83 -14.24
C ALA A 416 -13.15 -27.59 -15.06
N CYS A 417 -14.45 -27.32 -14.83
CA CYS A 417 -15.54 -27.95 -15.59
C CYS A 417 -15.51 -27.60 -17.08
N ARG A 418 -15.25 -26.33 -17.43
CA ARG A 418 -15.10 -25.89 -18.83
C ARG A 418 -13.92 -26.57 -19.50
N ASN A 419 -12.76 -26.57 -18.85
CA ASN A 419 -11.56 -27.24 -19.39
C ASN A 419 -11.79 -28.73 -19.61
N HIS A 420 -12.45 -29.41 -18.65
CA HIS A 420 -12.83 -30.81 -18.80
C HIS A 420 -13.78 -31.03 -19.98
N LEU A 421 -14.81 -30.20 -20.12
CA LEU A 421 -15.75 -30.27 -21.24
C LEU A 421 -15.07 -30.07 -22.60
N GLU A 422 -14.16 -29.10 -22.72
CA GLU A 422 -13.43 -28.88 -23.98
C GLU A 422 -12.49 -30.06 -24.29
N ASN A 423 -11.81 -30.63 -23.29
CA ASN A 423 -10.99 -31.83 -23.48
C ASN A 423 -11.81 -33.03 -23.99
N LEU A 424 -13.04 -33.20 -23.49
CA LEU A 424 -13.93 -34.27 -23.96
C LEU A 424 -14.35 -34.11 -25.42
N LYS A 425 -14.37 -32.89 -25.99
CA LYS A 425 -14.69 -32.68 -27.42
C LYS A 425 -13.58 -33.15 -28.36
N HIS A 426 -12.36 -33.26 -27.83
CA HIS A 426 -11.18 -33.71 -28.57
C HIS A 426 -10.86 -35.19 -28.31
N THR A 427 -11.69 -35.86 -27.51
CA THR A 427 -11.66 -37.31 -27.28
C THR A 427 -12.74 -37.96 -28.13
#